data_AF-A0A3S1AJB6-F1
#
_entry.id   AF-A0A3S1AJB6-F1
#
_cell.length_a   1.000
_cell.length_b   1.000
_cell.length_c   1.000
_cell.angle_alpha   90.00
_cell.angle_beta   90.00
_cell.angle_gamma   90.00
#
_symmetry.space_group_name_H-M   'P 1'
#
loop_
_entity.id
_entity.type
_entity.pdbx_description
1 polymer ?
#
loop_
_entity_poly.entity_id
_entity_poly.type
_entity_poly.pdbx_seq_one_letter_code
_entity_poly.pdbx_strand_id
1 'polypeptide(L)'
;MNSYAVCLIKKIKSWVQLNTCASHNSRARETPNADLSVKNVRLIDVGENKSLRILFVEKIGDQKIRSNAVLGIEMVLSASPQYFRPENPACSGFYLQERVDDFATACTDWLLNRYYGRVVRAELHLDETTPHIHAFIVPLDNQGKLNARALFHGRIKLSELQDSFAVAVSHLGIERGIKGSKAQHMDIQKYYAAVNCKSFHINLDDVLPIPNDSQSVFAYRELIKEILQPQLDILNNQINDRDLQLREKKYIEQTAQASERERQKLEQRVQNLAWTLDLWQAQANLIRDLPLEEVAYHLGLHLNNKGIWQGDGHSVRVVGAKFYDYSGAQKGGAGAIDLAMHLLQCNFRQAVAWLYDIFGESDMLRAVTHRARTEAQEIVSQELAPQFMAPVPDESRWDAVRDYLVAVRKLPGNFIDNLHVAGLIYGDAKQNAVFVMRAMDLEITGAFLRGTYGFNNTFYGLAKGSKRSKGWFHFTTGGHGEDKITRAVLAKSPIEALSVAALEYSLLEKTIYIAVDSPRCMPVEFLSYFKNIVAAYDNDAAGKEIFEAIQKILPQTSRLKPKARDWNQQLIQVKSGV
;
A
#
# COMPACT_ATOMS: atom_id res chain seq x y z
N MET A 1 1.88 0.03 27.81
CA MET A 1 1.78 0.30 29.26
C MET A 1 0.50 1.07 29.49
N ASN A 2 -0.26 0.75 30.54
CA ASN A 2 -1.48 1.50 30.86
C ASN A 2 -1.12 2.82 31.52
N SER A 3 -1.84 3.88 31.17
CA SER A 3 -1.69 5.22 31.76
C SER A 3 -2.80 5.43 32.78
N TYR A 4 -2.47 5.86 34.00
CA TYR A 4 -3.45 6.07 35.06
C TYR A 4 -3.69 7.54 35.37
N ALA A 5 -4.94 7.88 35.67
CA ALA A 5 -5.36 9.18 36.14
C ALA A 5 -4.94 9.40 37.61
N VAL A 6 -4.39 10.57 37.90
CA VAL A 6 -3.96 11.00 39.25
C VAL A 6 -4.78 12.20 39.67
N CYS A 7 -5.64 12.03 40.69
CA CYS A 7 -6.41 13.12 41.29
C CYS A 7 -6.18 13.11 42.80
N LEU A 8 -5.63 14.20 43.35
CA LEU A 8 -5.39 14.35 44.78
C LEU A 8 -5.98 15.67 45.27
N ILE A 9 -6.46 15.69 46.52
CA ILE A 9 -7.00 16.91 47.13
C ILE A 9 -6.32 17.23 48.45
N LYS A 10 -6.03 18.51 48.67
CA LYS A 10 -5.47 19.05 49.91
C LYS A 10 -6.41 20.12 50.47
N LYS A 11 -6.74 20.00 51.76
CA LYS A 11 -7.64 20.93 52.46
C LYS A 11 -6.86 22.11 53.00
N ILE A 12 -7.26 23.31 52.60
CA ILE A 12 -6.69 24.58 53.04
C ILE A 12 -7.54 25.10 54.21
N LYS A 13 -6.94 25.20 55.39
CA LYS A 13 -7.65 25.58 56.64
C LYS A 13 -7.29 26.99 57.12
N SER A 14 -6.24 27.61 56.58
CA SER A 14 -5.82 28.96 56.97
C SER A 14 -5.39 29.80 55.77
N TRP A 15 -5.48 31.12 55.91
CA TRP A 15 -4.99 32.08 54.91
C TRP A 15 -3.48 31.98 54.69
N VAL A 16 -2.73 31.61 55.74
CA VAL A 16 -1.28 31.37 55.65
C VAL A 16 -0.99 30.16 54.75
N GLN A 17 -1.76 29.07 54.89
CA GLN A 17 -1.65 27.90 54.01
C GLN A 17 -2.01 28.25 52.57
N LEU A 18 -3.08 29.05 52.36
CA LEU A 18 -3.47 29.51 51.02
C LEU A 18 -2.34 30.32 50.35
N ASN A 19 -1.74 31.28 51.07
CA ASN A 19 -0.65 32.07 50.54
C ASN A 19 0.61 31.22 50.26
N THR A 20 0.87 30.21 51.10
CA THR A 20 2.01 29.30 50.90
C THR A 20 1.84 28.47 49.62
N CYS A 21 0.65 27.92 49.37
CA CYS A 21 0.36 27.22 48.11
C CYS A 21 0.39 28.20 46.91
N ALA A 22 -0.20 29.39 47.07
CA ALA A 22 -0.20 30.42 46.02
C ALA A 22 1.23 30.83 45.60
N SER A 23 2.12 31.09 46.57
CA SER A 23 3.50 31.47 46.29
C SER A 23 4.31 30.33 45.68
N HIS A 24 4.00 29.07 46.00
CA HIS A 24 4.62 27.90 45.38
C HIS A 24 4.22 27.79 43.91
N ASN A 25 2.93 27.96 43.59
CA ASN A 25 2.41 27.81 42.23
C ASN A 25 2.81 28.99 41.33
N SER A 26 2.90 30.19 41.89
CA SER A 26 3.40 31.37 41.16
C SER A 26 4.93 31.46 41.11
N ARG A 27 5.67 30.44 41.57
CA ARG A 27 7.15 30.40 41.67
C ARG A 27 7.78 31.62 42.37
N ALA A 28 7.07 32.20 43.33
CA ALA A 28 7.58 33.30 44.16
C ALA A 28 8.52 32.84 45.29
N ARG A 29 8.78 31.53 45.39
CA ARG A 29 9.77 30.89 46.26
C ARG A 29 10.61 29.92 45.44
N GLU A 30 11.87 29.76 45.83
CA GLU A 30 12.79 28.81 45.20
C GLU A 30 12.26 27.38 45.35
N THR A 31 12.12 26.69 44.22
CA THR A 31 11.62 25.31 44.13
C THR A 31 12.70 24.47 43.46
N PRO A 32 13.44 23.63 44.21
CA PRO A 32 14.68 22.99 43.72
C PRO A 32 14.52 22.10 42.48
N ASN A 33 13.31 21.61 42.20
CA ASN A 33 13.02 20.68 41.11
C ASN A 33 12.28 21.34 39.93
N ALA A 34 12.14 22.67 39.94
CA ALA A 34 11.45 23.42 38.88
C ALA A 34 12.44 24.05 37.89
N ASP A 35 12.21 23.85 36.60
CA ASP A 35 12.94 24.53 35.53
C ASP A 35 12.28 25.88 35.22
N LEU A 36 12.87 26.95 35.75
CA LEU A 36 12.36 28.33 35.61
C LEU A 36 12.38 28.86 34.16
N SER A 37 13.01 28.14 33.21
CA SER A 37 12.97 28.50 31.79
C SER A 37 11.64 28.14 31.11
N VAL A 38 10.88 27.22 31.70
CA VAL A 38 9.59 26.74 31.19
C VAL A 38 8.45 27.55 31.79
N LYS A 39 7.52 28.04 30.95
CA LYS A 39 6.38 28.84 31.41
C LYS A 39 5.17 27.96 31.73
N ASN A 40 4.62 28.14 32.92
CA ASN A 40 3.34 27.54 33.31
C ASN A 40 2.16 28.24 32.61
N VAL A 41 1.11 27.46 32.32
CA VAL A 41 -0.05 27.93 31.55
C VAL A 41 -1.24 28.10 32.49
N ARG A 42 -1.87 29.28 32.48
CA ARG A 42 -3.10 29.52 33.24
C ARG A 42 -4.31 29.08 32.43
N LEU A 43 -5.06 28.11 32.94
CA LEU A 43 -6.22 27.51 32.25
C LEU A 43 -7.54 28.18 32.64
N ILE A 44 -7.70 28.53 33.92
CA ILE A 44 -8.90 29.21 34.45
C ILE A 44 -8.44 30.38 35.33
N ASP A 45 -8.94 31.59 35.06
CA ASP A 45 -8.77 32.77 35.91
C ASP A 45 -10.06 33.59 35.97
N VAL A 46 -10.70 33.65 37.14
CA VAL A 46 -12.02 34.30 37.30
C VAL A 46 -11.91 35.81 37.58
N GLY A 47 -10.71 36.37 37.77
CA GLY A 47 -10.58 37.78 38.13
C GLY A 47 -9.25 38.43 37.77
N GLU A 48 -8.81 38.25 36.52
CA GLU A 48 -7.75 39.02 35.83
C GLU A 48 -6.65 39.56 36.77
N ASN A 49 -5.69 38.71 37.15
CA ASN A 49 -4.51 39.05 37.96
C ASN A 49 -4.74 39.45 39.44
N LYS A 50 -5.94 39.30 40.00
CA LYS A 50 -6.12 39.39 41.47
C LYS A 50 -5.35 38.27 42.20
N SER A 51 -4.93 38.58 43.44
CA SER A 51 -4.33 37.56 44.32
C SER A 51 -5.35 36.47 44.67
N LEU A 52 -4.89 35.23 44.84
CA LEU A 52 -5.75 34.09 45.22
C LEU A 52 -6.54 34.38 46.51
N ARG A 53 -5.95 35.11 47.46
CA ARG A 53 -6.63 35.49 48.70
C ARG A 53 -7.86 36.36 48.43
N ILE A 54 -7.73 37.38 47.57
CA ILE A 54 -8.84 38.28 47.24
C ILE A 54 -9.96 37.49 46.57
N LEU A 55 -9.61 36.65 45.60
CA LEU A 55 -10.61 35.83 44.89
C LEU A 55 -11.35 34.88 45.83
N PHE A 56 -10.66 34.27 46.79
CA PHE A 56 -11.31 33.44 47.81
C PHE A 56 -12.24 34.24 48.72
N VAL A 57 -11.81 35.43 49.18
CA VAL A 57 -12.65 36.30 50.01
C VAL A 57 -13.90 36.75 49.25
N GLU A 58 -13.74 37.24 48.02
CA GLU A 58 -14.86 37.66 47.15
C GLU A 58 -15.86 36.51 46.93
N LYS A 59 -15.35 35.29 46.73
CA LYS A 59 -16.19 34.11 46.48
C LYS A 59 -16.89 33.59 47.74
N ILE A 60 -16.25 33.73 48.89
CA ILE A 60 -16.81 33.32 50.19
C ILE A 60 -17.86 34.35 50.66
N GLY A 61 -17.67 35.64 50.36
CA GLY A 61 -18.55 36.72 50.80
C GLY A 61 -18.55 36.92 52.33
N ASP A 62 -19.54 37.67 52.84
CA ASP A 62 -19.60 38.13 54.23
C ASP A 62 -20.07 37.07 55.25
N GLN A 63 -19.82 35.79 54.98
CA GLN A 63 -20.24 34.70 55.88
C GLN A 63 -19.33 34.57 57.11
N LYS A 64 -19.93 34.31 58.28
CA LYS A 64 -19.18 34.04 59.52
C LYS A 64 -18.45 32.69 59.43
N ILE A 65 -17.13 32.73 59.31
CA ILE A 65 -16.27 31.54 59.17
C ILE A 65 -15.94 30.97 60.54
N ARG A 66 -16.22 29.68 60.75
CA ARG A 66 -15.79 28.93 61.95
C ARG A 66 -14.28 28.71 61.96
N SER A 67 -13.65 28.69 63.14
CA SER A 67 -12.19 28.57 63.30
C SER A 67 -11.58 27.29 62.68
N ASN A 68 -12.36 26.21 62.56
CA ASN A 68 -11.96 24.95 61.92
C ASN A 68 -12.60 24.74 60.52
N ALA A 69 -12.96 25.83 59.84
CA ALA A 69 -13.46 25.77 58.47
C ALA A 69 -12.34 25.35 57.50
N VAL A 70 -12.74 24.69 56.42
CA VAL A 70 -11.88 24.51 55.25
C VAL A 70 -12.21 25.66 54.31
N LEU A 71 -11.27 26.59 54.15
CA LEU A 71 -11.41 27.78 53.32
C LEU A 71 -11.34 27.43 51.82
N GLY A 72 -10.57 26.39 51.49
CA GLY A 72 -10.32 26.00 50.11
C GLY A 72 -9.87 24.56 49.93
N ILE A 73 -9.97 24.09 48.71
CA ILE A 73 -9.40 22.82 48.24
C ILE A 73 -8.40 23.13 47.13
N GLU A 74 -7.19 22.63 47.30
CA GLU A 74 -6.22 22.50 46.21
C GLU A 74 -6.34 21.09 45.65
N MET A 75 -6.63 20.99 44.36
CA MET A 75 -6.78 19.73 43.65
C MET A 75 -5.65 19.60 42.64
N VAL A 76 -4.89 18.52 42.76
CA VAL A 76 -3.81 18.17 41.82
C VAL A 76 -4.35 17.15 40.83
N LEU A 77 -4.31 17.49 39.55
CA LEU A 77 -4.71 16.61 38.44
C LEU A 77 -3.49 16.31 37.58
N SER A 78 -3.21 15.03 37.33
CA SER A 78 -2.13 14.60 36.44
C SER A 78 -2.47 13.21 35.86
N ALA A 79 -1.57 12.70 35.04
CA ALA A 79 -1.63 11.35 34.48
C ALA A 79 -0.26 10.68 34.60
N SER A 80 -0.21 9.37 34.41
CA SER A 80 1.07 8.66 34.40
C SER A 80 2.00 9.20 33.29
N PRO A 81 3.32 9.24 33.51
CA PRO A 81 4.27 9.78 32.53
C PRO A 81 4.15 9.18 31.13
N GLN A 82 3.78 7.89 31.05
CA GLN A 82 3.54 7.15 29.82
C GLN A 82 2.50 7.82 28.90
N TYR A 83 1.54 8.56 29.47
CA TYR A 83 0.58 9.31 28.67
C TYR A 83 1.25 10.50 27.96
N PHE A 84 1.99 11.33 28.69
CA PHE A 84 2.61 12.54 28.13
C PHE A 84 3.82 12.24 27.24
N ARG A 85 4.49 11.12 27.47
CA ARG A 85 5.70 10.67 26.75
C ARG A 85 5.65 9.15 26.51
N PRO A 86 4.85 8.68 25.54
CA PRO A 86 4.63 7.25 25.28
C PRO A 86 5.89 6.52 24.82
N GLU A 87 6.77 7.21 24.08
CA GLU A 87 8.00 6.63 23.54
C GLU A 87 9.12 6.53 24.59
N ASN A 88 9.14 7.42 25.58
CA ASN A 88 10.17 7.41 26.62
C ASN A 88 9.65 7.89 27.99
N PRO A 89 8.92 7.04 28.74
CA PRO A 89 8.33 7.39 30.03
C PRO A 89 9.31 7.83 31.13
N ALA A 90 10.59 7.53 30.98
CA ALA A 90 11.67 7.88 31.89
C ALA A 90 12.18 9.33 31.71
N CYS A 91 12.02 9.91 30.51
CA CYS A 91 12.61 11.20 30.18
C CYS A 91 11.83 12.38 30.80
N SER A 92 12.23 12.82 31.98
CA SER A 92 11.68 14.03 32.64
C SER A 92 11.95 15.29 31.84
N GLY A 93 10.98 16.22 31.79
CA GLY A 93 11.12 17.51 31.10
C GLY A 93 10.76 17.49 29.60
N PHE A 94 10.58 16.31 28.99
CA PHE A 94 10.05 16.16 27.64
C PHE A 94 8.60 15.63 27.68
N TYR A 95 7.71 16.25 26.91
CA TYR A 95 6.33 15.84 26.74
C TYR A 95 5.82 16.22 25.35
N LEU A 96 4.91 15.40 24.81
CA LEU A 96 4.23 15.70 23.55
C LEU A 96 3.18 16.79 23.79
N GLN A 97 3.38 17.96 23.20
CA GLN A 97 2.53 19.13 23.45
C GLN A 97 1.05 18.86 23.16
N GLU A 98 0.74 18.17 22.07
CA GLU A 98 -0.64 17.79 21.69
C GLU A 98 -1.36 17.05 22.83
N ARG A 99 -0.69 16.07 23.46
CA ARG A 99 -1.27 15.29 24.56
C ARG A 99 -1.45 16.11 25.83
N VAL A 100 -0.56 17.08 26.06
CA VAL A 100 -0.67 18.03 27.17
C VAL A 100 -1.87 18.93 26.97
N ASP A 101 -2.08 19.44 25.75
CA ASP A 101 -3.19 20.32 25.40
C ASP A 101 -4.53 19.59 25.49
N ASP A 102 -4.60 18.35 24.99
CA ASP A 102 -5.78 17.48 25.12
C ASP A 102 -6.14 17.22 26.59
N PHE A 103 -5.13 16.91 27.41
CA PHE A 103 -5.31 16.69 28.84
C PHE A 103 -5.75 17.96 29.58
N ALA A 104 -5.14 19.10 29.24
CA ALA A 104 -5.49 20.39 29.82
C ALA A 104 -6.93 20.78 29.49
N THR A 105 -7.37 20.54 28.26
CA THR A 105 -8.74 20.77 27.80
C THR A 105 -9.72 19.88 28.56
N ALA A 106 -9.48 18.56 28.59
CA ALA A 106 -10.34 17.62 29.31
C ALA A 106 -10.45 17.93 30.81
N CYS A 107 -9.35 18.33 31.46
CA CYS A 107 -9.36 18.73 32.86
C CYS A 107 -10.12 20.04 33.08
N THR A 108 -9.97 21.01 32.19
CA THR A 108 -10.66 22.31 32.27
C THR A 108 -12.17 22.12 32.14
N ASP A 109 -12.61 21.36 31.15
CA ASP A 109 -14.03 21.03 30.95
C ASP A 109 -14.61 20.29 32.15
N TRP A 110 -13.88 19.31 32.70
CA TRP A 110 -14.33 18.58 33.87
C TRP A 110 -14.46 19.47 35.11
N LEU A 111 -13.49 20.36 35.35
CA LEU A 111 -13.50 21.32 36.44
C LEU A 111 -14.68 22.29 36.32
N LEU A 112 -14.92 22.84 35.12
CA LEU A 112 -16.00 23.77 34.86
C LEU A 112 -17.38 23.10 34.94
N ASN A 113 -17.53 21.86 34.47
CA ASN A 113 -18.78 21.14 34.53
C ASN A 113 -19.13 20.66 35.94
N ARG A 114 -18.16 20.07 36.66
CA ARG A 114 -18.40 19.46 37.98
C ARG A 114 -18.40 20.47 39.13
N TYR A 115 -17.54 21.48 39.03
CA TYR A 115 -17.36 22.51 40.07
C TYR A 115 -17.69 23.90 39.53
N TYR A 116 -18.66 23.98 38.61
CA TYR A 116 -19.13 25.23 38.05
C TYR A 116 -19.34 26.30 39.12
N GLY A 117 -18.78 27.49 38.87
CA GLY A 117 -18.89 28.62 39.78
C GLY A 117 -18.19 28.43 41.13
N ARG A 118 -17.43 27.35 41.36
CA ARG A 118 -16.64 27.11 42.59
C ARG A 118 -15.13 27.14 42.35
N VAL A 119 -14.69 26.85 41.12
CA VAL A 119 -13.29 26.95 40.71
C VAL A 119 -12.91 28.43 40.61
N VAL A 120 -11.82 28.80 41.27
CA VAL A 120 -11.31 30.18 41.28
C VAL A 120 -10.14 30.33 40.32
N ARG A 121 -9.26 29.32 40.28
CA ARG A 121 -8.07 29.31 39.44
C ARG A 121 -7.64 27.88 39.12
N ALA A 122 -7.13 27.66 37.93
CA ALA A 122 -6.43 26.42 37.55
C ALA A 122 -5.18 26.76 36.74
N GLU A 123 -4.03 26.23 37.15
CA GLU A 123 -2.73 26.46 36.52
C GLU A 123 -2.07 25.12 36.18
N LEU A 124 -1.63 24.98 34.93
CA LEU A 124 -0.89 23.84 34.41
C LEU A 124 0.60 24.10 34.59
N HIS A 125 1.24 23.25 35.38
CA HIS A 125 2.68 23.28 35.62
C HIS A 125 3.38 22.35 34.63
N LEU A 126 4.35 22.92 33.91
CA LEU A 126 5.15 22.24 32.88
C LEU A 126 6.65 22.25 33.21
N ASP A 127 7.01 22.98 34.25
CA ASP A 127 8.35 23.21 34.77
C ASP A 127 8.82 22.13 35.76
N GLU A 128 8.00 21.12 36.07
CA GLU A 128 8.35 19.99 36.94
C GLU A 128 8.45 18.66 36.14
N THR A 129 8.71 17.54 36.82
CA THR A 129 9.00 16.23 36.19
C THR A 129 7.89 15.68 35.29
N THR A 130 6.62 15.95 35.62
CA THR A 130 5.44 15.49 34.86
C THR A 130 4.39 16.60 34.85
N PRO A 131 3.77 16.91 33.69
CA PRO A 131 2.70 17.88 33.60
C PRO A 131 1.58 17.62 34.61
N HIS A 132 1.20 18.64 35.37
CA HIS A 132 0.12 18.53 36.34
C HIS A 132 -0.57 19.88 36.56
N ILE A 133 -1.84 19.83 36.94
CA ILE A 133 -2.69 21.00 37.13
C ILE A 133 -2.97 21.18 38.61
N HIS A 134 -2.77 22.41 39.11
CA HIS A 134 -3.24 22.84 40.42
C HIS A 134 -4.52 23.64 40.27
N ALA A 135 -5.64 23.08 40.71
CA ALA A 135 -6.95 23.72 40.70
C ALA A 135 -7.38 24.14 42.11
N PHE A 136 -7.73 25.41 42.27
CA PHE A 136 -8.20 26.00 43.52
C PHE A 136 -9.71 26.14 43.52
N ILE A 137 -10.35 25.49 44.49
CA ILE A 137 -11.81 25.40 44.59
C ILE A 137 -12.28 25.92 45.94
N VAL A 138 -13.29 26.79 45.92
CA VAL A 138 -14.00 27.24 47.13
C VAL A 138 -15.15 26.27 47.40
N PRO A 139 -15.16 25.55 48.53
CA PRO A 139 -16.10 24.46 48.77
C PRO A 139 -17.46 24.98 49.25
N LEU A 140 -18.21 25.65 48.38
CA LEU A 140 -19.57 26.12 48.65
C LEU A 140 -20.58 24.99 48.42
N ASP A 141 -21.48 24.74 49.37
CA ASP A 141 -22.64 23.86 49.13
C ASP A 141 -23.69 24.52 48.24
N ASN A 142 -24.80 23.83 47.99
CA ASN A 142 -25.89 24.33 47.16
C ASN A 142 -26.65 25.50 47.80
N GLN A 143 -26.37 25.82 49.07
CA GLN A 143 -26.90 26.99 49.77
C GLN A 143 -25.90 28.15 49.79
N GLY A 144 -24.76 28.03 49.09
CA GLY A 144 -23.71 29.04 49.07
C GLY A 144 -22.88 29.14 50.34
N LYS A 145 -22.96 28.14 51.25
CA LYS A 145 -22.18 28.14 52.50
C LYS A 145 -20.91 27.30 52.39
N LEU A 146 -19.87 27.70 53.10
CA LEU A 146 -18.61 26.95 53.17
C LEU A 146 -18.81 25.57 53.83
N ASN A 147 -18.78 24.52 53.00
CA ASN A 147 -19.04 23.16 53.43
C ASN A 147 -18.25 22.12 52.63
N ALA A 148 -16.94 22.03 52.91
CA ALA A 148 -16.09 21.00 52.34
C ALA A 148 -16.52 19.57 52.69
N ARG A 149 -17.32 19.38 53.76
CA ARG A 149 -17.82 18.05 54.11
C ARG A 149 -18.89 17.56 53.12
N ALA A 150 -19.78 18.45 52.70
CA ALA A 150 -20.78 18.12 51.69
C ALA A 150 -20.15 17.66 50.36
N LEU A 151 -19.00 18.21 49.98
CA LEU A 151 -18.35 17.91 48.71
C LEU A 151 -17.31 16.77 48.79
N PHE A 152 -16.50 16.71 49.86
CA PHE A 152 -15.29 15.87 49.91
C PHE A 152 -15.14 15.02 51.19
N HIS A 153 -16.23 14.73 51.91
CA HIS A 153 -16.19 13.89 53.11
C HIS A 153 -16.67 12.46 52.85
N GLY A 154 -15.96 11.51 53.45
CA GLY A 154 -16.28 10.08 53.38
C GLY A 154 -15.56 9.37 52.25
N ARG A 155 -15.32 8.07 52.45
CA ARG A 155 -14.63 7.18 51.50
C ARG A 155 -15.38 7.07 50.16
N ILE A 156 -16.71 7.12 50.21
CA ILE A 156 -17.58 6.99 49.04
C ILE A 156 -17.38 8.17 48.09
N LYS A 157 -17.52 9.41 48.58
CA LYS A 157 -17.35 10.63 47.76
C LYS A 157 -15.94 10.77 47.18
N LEU A 158 -14.91 10.33 47.91
CA LEU A 158 -13.55 10.32 47.40
C LEU A 158 -13.35 9.22 46.34
N SER A 159 -14.03 8.08 46.44
CA SER A 159 -14.03 7.08 45.37
C SER A 159 -14.76 7.61 44.13
N GLU A 160 -15.92 8.22 44.31
CA GLU A 160 -16.69 8.85 43.21
C GLU A 160 -15.92 9.98 42.54
N LEU A 161 -15.08 10.71 43.28
CA LEU A 161 -14.17 11.70 42.72
C LEU A 161 -13.17 11.05 41.75
N GLN A 162 -12.54 9.94 42.16
CA GLN A 162 -11.62 9.19 41.30
C GLN A 162 -12.33 8.59 40.08
N ASP A 163 -13.54 8.04 40.30
CA ASP A 163 -14.38 7.48 39.22
C ASP A 163 -14.74 8.57 38.20
N SER A 164 -15.22 9.73 38.68
CA SER A 164 -15.64 10.84 37.83
C SER A 164 -14.49 11.45 37.04
N PHE A 165 -13.30 11.57 37.65
CA PHE A 165 -12.14 12.10 36.95
C PHE A 165 -11.66 11.13 35.86
N ALA A 166 -11.58 9.82 36.17
CA ALA A 166 -11.19 8.82 35.20
C ALA A 166 -12.13 8.76 33.99
N VAL A 167 -13.45 8.92 34.19
CA VAL A 167 -14.42 9.00 33.08
C VAL A 167 -14.11 10.19 32.17
N ALA A 168 -13.78 11.35 32.75
CA ALA A 168 -13.52 12.56 31.97
C ALA A 168 -12.31 12.45 31.05
N VAL A 169 -11.26 11.74 31.49
CA VAL A 169 -10.01 11.56 30.73
C VAL A 169 -9.94 10.22 29.97
N SER A 170 -11.00 9.42 30.02
CA SER A 170 -11.02 8.07 29.43
C SER A 170 -10.81 8.05 27.91
N HIS A 171 -11.35 9.05 27.20
CA HIS A 171 -11.21 9.20 25.74
C HIS A 171 -9.76 9.45 25.30
N LEU A 172 -8.89 9.88 26.22
CA LEU A 172 -7.45 10.07 26.00
C LEU A 172 -6.65 8.77 26.21
N GLY A 173 -7.32 7.65 26.51
CA GLY A 173 -6.69 6.38 26.85
C GLY A 173 -6.10 6.35 28.26
N ILE A 174 -6.56 7.23 29.16
CA ILE A 174 -6.15 7.28 30.57
C ILE A 174 -7.17 6.52 31.41
N GLU A 175 -6.68 5.51 32.14
CA GLU A 175 -7.48 4.61 32.97
C GLU A 175 -7.57 5.10 34.42
N ARG A 176 -8.57 4.58 35.12
CA ARG A 176 -8.73 4.79 36.57
C ARG A 176 -7.60 4.08 37.33
N GLY A 177 -7.05 4.74 38.35
CA GLY A 177 -6.17 4.07 39.32
C GLY A 177 -6.85 2.88 40.04
N ILE A 178 -6.05 1.98 40.62
CA ILE A 178 -6.53 0.74 41.25
C ILE A 178 -7.54 1.02 42.37
N LYS A 179 -8.75 0.45 42.25
CA LYS A 179 -9.81 0.60 43.27
C LYS A 179 -9.45 -0.16 44.53
N GLY A 180 -9.49 0.53 45.68
CA GLY A 180 -9.11 -0.07 46.97
C GLY A 180 -7.60 -0.20 47.20
N SER A 181 -6.78 0.53 46.42
CA SER A 181 -5.33 0.59 46.64
C SER A 181 -4.97 0.87 48.11
N LYS A 182 -4.01 0.10 48.64
CA LYS A 182 -3.45 0.26 50.00
C LYS A 182 -2.22 1.17 50.03
N ALA A 183 -1.84 1.76 48.88
CA ALA A 183 -0.68 2.63 48.79
C ALA A 183 -0.85 3.85 49.72
N GLN A 184 0.14 4.11 50.57
CA GLN A 184 0.17 5.29 51.41
C GLN A 184 0.75 6.47 50.64
N HIS A 185 0.14 7.65 50.79
CA HIS A 185 0.68 8.87 50.21
C HIS A 185 1.97 9.24 50.92
N MET A 186 3.09 9.29 50.19
CA MET A 186 4.38 9.75 50.69
C MET A 186 4.55 11.24 50.38
N ASP A 187 5.08 11.99 51.35
CA ASP A 187 5.43 13.39 51.17
C ASP A 187 6.68 13.50 50.28
N ILE A 188 6.59 14.33 49.23
CA ILE A 188 7.64 14.53 48.22
C ILE A 188 8.94 15.03 48.86
N GLN A 189 8.88 15.93 49.87
CA GLN A 189 10.08 16.44 50.54
C GLN A 189 10.78 15.37 51.37
N LYS A 190 10.03 14.49 52.03
CA LYS A 190 10.59 13.39 52.84
C LYS A 190 11.29 12.34 51.96
N TYR A 191 10.77 12.11 50.75
CA TYR A 191 11.38 11.21 49.78
C TYR A 191 12.74 11.74 49.29
N TYR A 192 12.80 12.98 48.79
CA TYR A 192 14.06 13.58 48.30
C TYR A 192 15.09 13.80 49.41
N ALA A 193 14.66 14.13 50.64
CA ALA A 193 15.57 14.26 51.78
C ALA A 193 16.23 12.93 52.16
N ALA A 194 15.49 11.81 52.09
CA ALA A 194 16.03 10.48 52.39
C ALA A 194 16.97 9.96 51.29
N VAL A 195 16.67 10.23 50.02
CA VAL A 195 17.49 9.81 48.87
C VAL A 195 18.84 10.54 48.80
N ASN A 196 18.89 11.81 49.23
CA ASN A 196 20.11 12.64 49.15
C ASN A 196 21.06 12.53 50.38
N CYS A 197 20.74 11.72 51.40
CA CYS A 197 21.63 11.49 52.53
C CYS A 197 22.85 10.62 52.15
N LYS A 198 24.07 11.07 52.51
CA LYS A 198 25.36 10.54 52.01
C LYS A 198 25.80 9.16 52.54
N SER A 199 25.13 8.56 53.52
CA SER A 199 25.60 7.34 54.19
C SER A 199 24.75 6.11 53.83
N PHE A 200 25.40 5.09 53.29
CA PHE A 200 24.83 3.77 52.94
C PHE A 200 24.97 2.71 54.04
N HIS A 201 25.52 3.11 55.19
CA HIS A 201 25.91 2.19 56.25
C HIS A 201 25.60 2.81 57.61
N ILE A 202 24.92 2.03 58.45
CA ILE A 202 24.71 2.34 59.86
C ILE A 202 25.89 1.74 60.62
N ASN A 203 26.70 2.58 61.27
CA ASN A 203 27.64 2.10 62.25
C ASN A 203 26.91 1.96 63.59
N LEU A 204 26.68 0.73 64.02
CA LEU A 204 25.92 0.44 65.24
C LEU A 204 26.64 0.98 66.49
N ASP A 205 27.97 0.99 66.49
CA ASP A 205 28.77 1.46 67.62
C ASP A 205 28.65 2.98 67.85
N ASP A 206 28.31 3.75 66.82
CA ASP A 206 28.16 5.22 66.89
C ASP A 206 26.73 5.65 67.30
N VAL A 207 25.75 4.75 67.16
CA VAL A 207 24.31 5.09 67.24
C VAL A 207 23.63 4.43 68.44
N LEU A 208 24.19 3.34 68.97
CA LEU A 208 23.60 2.65 70.12
C LEU A 208 23.79 3.48 71.41
N PRO A 209 22.71 3.72 72.19
CA PRO A 209 22.80 4.41 73.46
C PRO A 209 23.56 3.56 74.49
N ILE A 210 24.38 4.18 75.34
CA ILE A 210 25.11 3.49 76.41
C ILE A 210 24.09 2.97 77.45
N PRO A 211 24.14 1.68 77.84
CA PRO A 211 23.23 1.13 78.85
C PRO A 211 23.42 1.84 80.19
N ASN A 212 22.31 2.21 80.84
CA ASN A 212 22.32 2.81 82.17
C ASN A 212 21.87 1.79 83.21
N ASP A 213 22.58 1.65 84.34
CA ASP A 213 22.37 0.59 85.35
C ASP A 213 20.97 0.61 86.01
N SER A 214 20.17 1.64 85.78
CA SER A 214 18.83 1.85 86.36
C SER A 214 17.67 1.61 85.37
N GLN A 215 17.93 1.26 84.11
CA GLN A 215 16.90 1.12 83.06
C GLN A 215 16.44 -0.33 82.87
N SER A 216 15.14 -0.54 82.62
CA SER A 216 14.64 -1.88 82.28
C SER A 216 15.02 -2.30 80.86
N VAL A 217 15.22 -3.60 80.63
CA VAL A 217 15.53 -4.20 79.31
C VAL A 217 14.49 -3.82 78.25
N PHE A 218 13.22 -3.69 78.65
CA PHE A 218 12.14 -3.29 77.75
C PHE A 218 12.27 -1.83 77.30
N ALA A 219 12.57 -0.91 78.23
CA ALA A 219 12.74 0.51 77.93
C ALA A 219 13.94 0.78 77.02
N TYR A 220 15.04 0.06 77.24
CA TYR A 220 16.23 0.13 76.39
C TYR A 220 15.95 -0.37 74.96
N ARG A 221 15.15 -1.43 74.80
CA ARG A 221 14.78 -1.97 73.48
C ARG A 221 13.87 -1.02 72.68
N GLU A 222 12.93 -0.35 73.32
CA GLU A 222 12.08 0.64 72.65
C GLU A 222 12.87 1.89 72.23
N LEU A 223 13.80 2.35 73.07
CA LEU A 223 14.70 3.46 72.72
C LEU A 223 15.57 3.13 71.51
N ILE A 224 16.13 1.91 71.44
CA ILE A 224 16.89 1.45 70.28
C ILE A 224 16.02 1.45 69.00
N LYS A 225 14.77 1.00 69.09
CA LYS A 225 13.85 1.04 67.94
C LYS A 225 13.59 2.47 67.49
N GLU A 226 13.31 3.39 68.42
CA GLU A 226 13.08 4.81 68.07
C GLU A 226 14.31 5.46 67.40
N ILE A 227 15.52 5.13 67.86
CA ILE A 227 16.76 5.69 67.31
C ILE A 227 17.08 5.09 65.92
N LEU A 228 16.87 3.78 65.74
CA LEU A 228 17.22 3.09 64.50
C LEU A 228 16.16 3.18 63.40
N GLN A 229 14.87 3.31 63.75
CA GLN A 229 13.77 3.32 62.77
C GLN A 229 13.95 4.37 61.65
N PRO A 230 14.32 5.64 61.94
CA PRO A 230 14.54 6.64 60.90
C PRO A 230 15.70 6.29 59.96
N GLN A 231 16.77 5.67 60.49
CA GLN A 231 17.92 5.26 59.68
C GLN A 231 17.60 4.05 58.80
N LEU A 232 16.83 3.10 59.32
CA LEU A 232 16.33 1.95 58.55
C LEU A 232 15.38 2.38 57.43
N ASP A 233 14.53 3.38 57.68
CA ASP A 233 13.62 3.93 56.67
C ASP A 233 14.40 4.62 55.53
N ILE A 234 15.47 5.36 55.86
CA ILE A 234 16.38 5.95 54.86
C ILE A 234 17.02 4.86 54.00
N LEU A 235 17.57 3.82 54.63
CA LEU A 235 18.19 2.69 53.94
C LEU A 235 17.21 1.95 53.02
N ASN A 236 16.00 1.67 53.50
CA ASN A 236 14.96 1.04 52.69
C ASN A 236 14.58 1.89 51.46
N ASN A 237 14.48 3.21 51.61
CA ASN A 237 14.21 4.11 50.49
C ASN A 237 15.36 4.13 49.47
N GLN A 238 16.61 4.14 49.92
CA GLN A 238 17.79 4.07 49.05
C GLN A 238 17.89 2.73 48.29
N ILE A 239 17.58 1.62 48.95
CA ILE A 239 17.54 0.28 48.31
C ILE A 239 16.46 0.25 47.22
N ASN A 240 15.27 0.76 47.53
CA ASN A 240 14.17 0.82 46.57
C ASN A 240 14.50 1.70 45.35
N ASP A 241 15.17 2.84 45.54
CA ASP A 241 15.60 3.72 44.45
C ASP A 241 16.64 3.04 43.55
N ARG A 242 17.61 2.33 44.15
CA ARG A 242 18.62 1.57 43.40
C ARG A 242 18.01 0.43 42.60
N ASP A 243 17.04 -0.28 43.17
CA ASP A 243 16.28 -1.33 42.46
C ASP A 243 15.49 -0.75 41.28
N LEU A 244 14.94 0.47 41.42
CA LEU A 244 14.28 1.18 40.33
C LEU A 244 15.27 1.53 39.21
N GLN A 245 16.42 2.12 39.56
CA GLN A 245 17.47 2.48 38.62
C GLN A 245 18.03 1.26 37.87
N LEU A 246 18.20 0.13 38.54
CA LEU A 246 18.66 -1.12 37.92
C LEU A 246 17.63 -1.67 36.94
N ARG A 247 16.33 -1.61 37.27
CA ARG A 247 15.25 -2.02 36.36
C ARG A 247 15.17 -1.11 35.14
N GLU A 248 15.32 0.19 35.34
CA GLU A 248 15.32 1.19 34.28
C GLU A 248 16.51 1.00 33.32
N LYS A 249 17.73 0.84 33.87
CA LYS A 249 18.92 0.53 33.06
C LYS A 249 18.74 -0.74 32.24
N LYS A 250 18.20 -1.81 32.85
CA LYS A 250 17.93 -3.08 32.15
C LYS A 250 16.88 -2.93 31.06
N TYR A 251 15.85 -2.13 31.29
CA TYR A 251 14.83 -1.81 30.30
C TYR A 251 15.42 -1.03 29.11
N ILE A 252 16.23 0.02 29.38
CA ILE A 252 16.91 0.82 28.36
C ILE A 252 17.80 -0.08 27.50
N GLU A 253 18.61 -0.95 28.13
CA GLU A 253 19.50 -1.87 27.43
C GLU A 253 18.72 -2.84 26.52
N GLN A 254 17.59 -3.38 26.99
CA GLN A 254 16.73 -4.23 26.16
C GLN A 254 16.11 -3.47 24.99
N THR A 255 15.61 -2.25 25.21
CA THR A 255 15.05 -1.42 24.13
C THR A 255 16.10 -0.99 23.11
N ALA A 256 17.32 -0.68 23.54
CA ALA A 256 18.43 -0.35 22.65
C ALA A 256 18.82 -1.54 21.77
N GLN A 257 18.89 -2.75 22.35
CA GLN A 257 19.14 -3.97 21.58
C GLN A 257 18.01 -4.27 20.59
N ALA A 258 16.74 -4.03 20.94
CA ALA A 258 15.62 -4.21 20.03
C ALA A 258 15.68 -3.20 18.86
N SER A 259 15.93 -1.92 19.17
CA SER A 259 16.07 -0.85 18.17
C SER A 259 17.23 -1.10 17.21
N GLU A 260 18.38 -1.56 17.71
CA GLU A 260 19.55 -1.86 16.85
C GLU A 260 19.26 -3.05 15.92
N ARG A 261 18.55 -4.08 16.40
CA ARG A 261 18.11 -5.20 15.55
C ARG A 261 17.14 -4.76 14.45
N GLU A 262 16.24 -3.84 14.74
CA GLU A 262 15.33 -3.27 13.73
C GLU A 262 16.10 -2.42 12.71
N ARG A 263 17.03 -1.58 13.17
CA ARG A 263 17.90 -0.76 12.32
C ARG A 263 18.67 -1.62 11.31
N GLN A 264 19.28 -2.71 11.78
CA GLN A 264 20.01 -3.66 10.93
C GLN A 264 19.10 -4.34 9.88
N LYS A 265 17.86 -4.70 10.24
CA LYS A 265 16.88 -5.24 9.30
C LYS A 265 16.48 -4.22 8.24
N LEU A 266 16.29 -2.95 8.62
CA LEU A 266 15.99 -1.87 7.69
C LEU A 266 17.17 -1.61 6.74
N GLU A 267 18.40 -1.55 7.24
CA GLU A 267 19.60 -1.37 6.40
C GLU A 267 19.74 -2.48 5.35
N GLN A 268 19.58 -3.75 5.76
CA GLN A 268 19.59 -4.88 4.83
C GLN A 268 18.48 -4.78 3.77
N ARG A 269 17.32 -4.25 4.13
CA ARG A 269 16.20 -4.07 3.19
C ARG A 269 16.46 -2.92 2.22
N VAL A 270 16.99 -1.80 2.70
CA VAL A 270 17.39 -0.66 1.86
C VAL A 270 18.48 -1.09 0.87
N GLN A 271 19.46 -1.87 1.31
CA GLN A 271 20.53 -2.36 0.45
C GLN A 271 20.01 -3.35 -0.62
N ASN A 272 19.08 -4.24 -0.27
CA ASN A 272 18.40 -5.10 -1.24
C ASN A 272 17.56 -4.30 -2.25
N LEU A 273 16.85 -3.26 -1.79
CA LEU A 273 16.05 -2.40 -2.66
C LEU A 273 16.92 -1.58 -3.62
N ALA A 274 18.05 -1.06 -3.15
CA ALA A 274 19.01 -0.37 -4.00
C ALA A 274 19.59 -1.31 -5.07
N TRP A 275 19.98 -2.53 -4.66
CA TRP A 275 20.51 -3.54 -5.57
C TRP A 275 19.49 -3.96 -6.64
N THR A 276 18.23 -4.15 -6.26
CA THR A 276 17.15 -4.46 -7.22
C THR A 276 16.83 -3.31 -8.16
N LEU A 277 16.87 -2.06 -7.70
CA LEU A 277 16.69 -0.89 -8.57
C LEU A 277 17.80 -0.75 -9.63
N ASP A 278 19.06 -0.91 -9.24
CA ASP A 278 20.20 -0.87 -10.18
C ASP A 278 20.10 -2.00 -11.22
N LEU A 279 19.67 -3.18 -10.78
CA LEU A 279 19.44 -4.35 -11.64
C LEU A 279 18.33 -4.08 -12.67
N TRP A 280 17.22 -3.49 -12.25
CA TRP A 280 16.09 -3.15 -13.13
C TRP A 280 16.47 -2.05 -14.13
N GLN A 281 17.28 -1.08 -13.73
CA GLN A 281 17.81 -0.05 -14.63
C GLN A 281 18.77 -0.63 -15.67
N ALA A 282 19.61 -1.60 -15.29
CA ALA A 282 20.50 -2.30 -16.23
C ALA A 282 19.71 -3.17 -17.22
N GLN A 283 18.63 -3.82 -16.78
CA GLN A 283 17.73 -4.62 -17.63
C GLN A 283 16.96 -3.76 -18.65
N ALA A 284 16.46 -2.61 -18.22
CA ALA A 284 15.73 -1.67 -19.08
C ALA A 284 16.59 -1.10 -20.23
N ASN A 285 17.92 -1.06 -20.06
CA ASN A 285 18.84 -0.58 -21.09
C ASN A 285 19.21 -1.63 -22.15
N LEU A 286 19.08 -2.93 -21.85
CA LEU A 286 19.54 -4.02 -22.73
C LEU A 286 18.44 -4.64 -23.61
N ILE A 287 17.16 -4.58 -23.19
CA ILE A 287 16.03 -5.07 -24.02
C ILE A 287 15.58 -4.02 -25.07
N ARG A 288 16.23 -2.85 -25.09
CA ARG A 288 16.00 -1.76 -26.06
C ARG A 288 16.55 -2.03 -27.47
N ASP A 289 17.33 -3.09 -27.66
CA ASP A 289 17.96 -3.40 -28.95
C ASP A 289 17.11 -4.27 -29.89
N LEU A 290 15.93 -4.74 -29.46
CA LEU A 290 14.97 -5.36 -30.37
C LEU A 290 14.41 -4.30 -31.33
N PRO A 291 14.45 -4.51 -32.65
CA PRO A 291 13.91 -3.56 -33.61
C PRO A 291 12.41 -3.35 -33.36
N LEU A 292 12.04 -2.11 -33.02
CA LEU A 292 10.65 -1.75 -32.71
C LEU A 292 9.68 -2.08 -33.86
N GLU A 293 10.17 -2.06 -35.09
CA GLU A 293 9.40 -2.43 -36.27
C GLU A 293 9.02 -3.92 -36.27
N GLU A 294 9.95 -4.80 -35.91
CA GLU A 294 9.68 -6.24 -35.80
C GLU A 294 8.70 -6.51 -34.65
N VAL A 295 8.86 -5.83 -33.53
CA VAL A 295 7.95 -5.96 -32.38
C VAL A 295 6.54 -5.47 -32.73
N ALA A 296 6.41 -4.31 -33.39
CA ALA A 296 5.13 -3.79 -33.86
C ALA A 296 4.43 -4.75 -34.82
N TYR A 297 5.20 -5.35 -35.74
CA TYR A 297 4.70 -6.37 -36.66
C TYR A 297 4.16 -7.59 -35.91
N HIS A 298 4.91 -8.16 -34.97
CA HIS A 298 4.46 -9.32 -34.20
C HIS A 298 3.29 -9.03 -33.26
N LEU A 299 3.12 -7.78 -32.82
CA LEU A 299 1.97 -7.30 -32.05
C LEU A 299 0.69 -7.16 -32.89
N GLY A 300 0.74 -7.49 -34.17
CA GLY A 300 -0.44 -7.51 -35.05
C GLY A 300 -0.68 -6.23 -35.82
N LEU A 301 0.25 -5.26 -35.76
CA LEU A 301 0.17 -4.06 -36.58
C LEU A 301 0.65 -4.34 -38.01
N HIS A 302 0.20 -3.51 -38.94
CA HIS A 302 0.59 -3.53 -40.35
C HIS A 302 1.08 -2.14 -40.77
N LEU A 303 2.16 -2.10 -41.55
CA LEU A 303 2.72 -0.85 -42.03
C LEU A 303 1.89 -0.30 -43.20
N ASN A 304 1.43 0.95 -43.09
CA ASN A 304 0.76 1.62 -44.21
C ASN A 304 1.75 2.36 -45.12
N ASN A 305 1.26 2.83 -46.27
CA ASN A 305 2.08 3.53 -47.28
C ASN A 305 2.71 4.85 -46.77
N LYS A 306 2.30 5.35 -45.60
CA LYS A 306 2.84 6.57 -44.97
C LYS A 306 3.88 6.25 -43.89
N GLY A 307 4.26 4.98 -43.72
CA GLY A 307 5.22 4.53 -42.70
C GLY A 307 4.64 4.50 -41.28
N ILE A 308 3.31 4.38 -41.14
CA ILE A 308 2.63 4.30 -39.84
C ILE A 308 2.08 2.88 -39.67
N TRP A 309 2.37 2.28 -38.52
CA TRP A 309 1.88 0.96 -38.12
C TRP A 309 0.45 1.06 -37.60
N GLN A 310 -0.48 0.31 -38.18
CA GLN A 310 -1.91 0.36 -37.85
C GLN A 310 -2.48 -1.02 -37.54
N GLY A 311 -3.37 -1.09 -36.55
CA GLY A 311 -4.07 -2.33 -36.17
C GLY A 311 -4.86 -2.12 -34.88
N ASP A 312 -6.01 -2.79 -34.77
CA ASP A 312 -6.97 -2.76 -33.64
C ASP A 312 -7.10 -1.41 -32.89
N GLY A 313 -7.34 -0.33 -33.63
CA GLY A 313 -7.54 1.01 -33.05
C GLY A 313 -6.27 1.81 -32.78
N HIS A 314 -5.09 1.22 -32.95
CA HIS A 314 -3.80 1.87 -32.77
C HIS A 314 -3.20 2.41 -34.07
N SER A 315 -2.46 3.52 -33.97
CA SER A 315 -1.73 4.13 -35.09
C SER A 315 -0.36 4.59 -34.62
N VAL A 316 0.61 3.70 -34.67
CA VAL A 316 1.94 3.86 -34.08
C VAL A 316 2.97 4.27 -35.13
N ARG A 317 3.74 5.32 -34.85
CA ARG A 317 4.92 5.68 -35.63
C ARG A 317 6.18 5.38 -34.84
N VAL A 318 7.07 4.63 -35.46
CA VAL A 318 8.37 4.28 -34.90
C VAL A 318 9.42 5.27 -35.44
N VAL A 319 10.26 5.81 -34.54
CA VAL A 319 11.37 6.71 -34.87
C VAL A 319 12.58 6.29 -34.04
N GLY A 320 13.50 5.54 -34.65
CA GLY A 320 14.63 4.94 -33.94
C GLY A 320 14.16 3.99 -32.85
N ALA A 321 14.64 4.20 -31.62
CA ALA A 321 14.25 3.41 -30.44
C ALA A 321 12.99 3.92 -29.71
N LYS A 322 12.24 4.86 -30.31
CA LYS A 322 11.02 5.43 -29.72
C LYS A 322 9.81 5.16 -30.60
N PHE A 323 8.64 5.07 -29.98
CA PHE A 323 7.37 5.00 -30.69
C PHE A 323 6.39 6.06 -30.20
N TYR A 324 5.49 6.48 -31.08
CA TYR A 324 4.44 7.45 -30.80
C TYR A 324 3.12 6.91 -31.33
N ASP A 325 2.17 6.63 -30.43
CA ASP A 325 0.81 6.23 -30.81
C ASP A 325 -0.05 7.46 -31.02
N TYR A 326 -0.69 7.60 -32.16
CA TYR A 326 -1.59 8.72 -32.49
C TYR A 326 -3.05 8.45 -32.11
N SER A 327 -3.36 7.28 -31.57
CA SER A 327 -4.66 6.94 -30.98
C SER A 327 -4.63 7.10 -29.45
N GLY A 328 -5.65 7.71 -28.83
CA GLY A 328 -5.79 7.77 -27.36
C GLY A 328 -5.04 8.87 -26.60
N ALA A 329 -4.92 8.72 -25.27
CA ALA A 329 -4.44 9.75 -24.33
C ALA A 329 -2.97 9.57 -23.85
N GLN A 330 -2.34 8.43 -24.13
CA GLN A 330 -0.93 8.17 -23.80
C GLN A 330 -0.12 8.08 -25.10
N LYS A 331 0.84 8.98 -25.33
CA LYS A 331 1.50 9.05 -26.65
C LYS A 331 3.02 9.03 -26.61
N GLY A 332 3.55 7.88 -26.21
CA GLY A 332 4.86 7.42 -26.63
C GLY A 332 5.69 6.75 -25.53
N GLY A 333 6.49 5.77 -25.93
CA GLY A 333 7.43 5.04 -25.07
C GLY A 333 8.73 4.75 -25.80
N ALA A 334 9.67 4.07 -25.13
CA ALA A 334 10.99 3.80 -25.68
C ALA A 334 11.40 2.33 -25.49
N GLY A 335 11.55 1.61 -26.60
CA GLY A 335 11.97 0.21 -26.61
C GLY A 335 10.83 -0.80 -26.68
N ALA A 336 11.22 -2.06 -26.92
CA ALA A 336 10.31 -3.16 -27.24
C ALA A 336 9.33 -3.49 -26.11
N ILE A 337 9.79 -3.42 -24.86
CA ILE A 337 8.95 -3.70 -23.68
C ILE A 337 7.86 -2.64 -23.55
N ASP A 338 8.22 -1.37 -23.61
CA ASP A 338 7.26 -0.26 -23.51
C ASP A 338 6.19 -0.38 -24.62
N LEU A 339 6.60 -0.76 -25.83
CA LEU A 339 5.69 -0.99 -26.95
C LEU A 339 4.74 -2.18 -26.69
N ALA A 340 5.26 -3.29 -26.17
CA ALA A 340 4.46 -4.46 -25.83
C ALA A 340 3.49 -4.16 -24.67
N MET A 341 3.95 -3.50 -23.61
CA MET A 341 3.11 -3.06 -22.49
C MET A 341 2.01 -2.11 -22.97
N HIS A 342 2.34 -1.15 -23.84
CA HIS A 342 1.39 -0.17 -24.39
C HIS A 342 0.30 -0.83 -25.23
N LEU A 343 0.66 -1.73 -26.16
CA LEU A 343 -0.31 -2.35 -27.07
C LEU A 343 -1.07 -3.50 -26.41
N LEU A 344 -0.43 -4.31 -25.58
CA LEU A 344 -1.08 -5.43 -24.87
C LEU A 344 -1.82 -4.97 -23.61
N GLN A 345 -1.51 -3.79 -23.06
CA GLN A 345 -2.00 -3.31 -21.76
C GLN A 345 -1.65 -4.30 -20.63
N CYS A 346 -0.39 -4.73 -20.61
CA CYS A 346 0.13 -5.71 -19.64
C CYS A 346 1.25 -5.11 -18.77
N ASN A 347 1.61 -5.83 -17.70
CA ASN A 347 2.71 -5.41 -16.82
C ASN A 347 4.09 -5.78 -17.42
N PHE A 348 5.16 -5.27 -16.80
CA PHE A 348 6.54 -5.49 -17.27
C PHE A 348 6.90 -6.97 -17.42
N ARG A 349 6.59 -7.80 -16.42
CA ARG A 349 6.93 -9.23 -16.43
C ARG A 349 6.20 -9.97 -17.55
N GLN A 350 4.92 -9.65 -17.74
CA GLN A 350 4.10 -10.20 -18.82
C GLN A 350 4.61 -9.78 -20.20
N ALA A 351 5.07 -8.53 -20.35
CA ALA A 351 5.67 -8.06 -21.60
C ALA A 351 6.98 -8.77 -21.92
N VAL A 352 7.84 -9.00 -20.93
CA VAL A 352 9.09 -9.77 -21.09
C VAL A 352 8.78 -11.23 -21.46
N ALA A 353 7.83 -11.87 -20.78
CA ALA A 353 7.41 -13.23 -21.09
C ALA A 353 6.85 -13.35 -22.52
N TRP A 354 6.05 -12.38 -22.97
CA TRP A 354 5.54 -12.34 -24.34
C TRP A 354 6.65 -12.16 -25.38
N LEU A 355 7.59 -11.23 -25.15
CA LEU A 355 8.72 -11.02 -26.07
C LEU A 355 9.58 -12.29 -26.18
N TYR A 356 9.82 -12.97 -25.05
CA TYR A 356 10.54 -14.23 -25.04
C TYR A 356 9.79 -15.33 -25.80
N ASP A 357 8.47 -15.45 -25.60
CA ASP A 357 7.62 -16.43 -26.29
C ASP A 357 7.64 -16.27 -27.82
N ILE A 358 7.71 -15.02 -28.32
CA ILE A 358 7.66 -14.71 -29.76
C ILE A 358 9.01 -14.85 -30.44
N PHE A 359 10.08 -14.28 -29.86
CA PHE A 359 11.40 -14.19 -30.50
C PHE A 359 12.34 -15.34 -30.10
N GLY A 360 11.97 -16.13 -29.09
CA GLY A 360 12.76 -17.26 -28.62
C GLY A 360 14.12 -16.85 -28.05
N GLU A 361 14.95 -17.85 -27.76
CA GLU A 361 16.23 -17.65 -27.10
C GLU A 361 17.25 -16.96 -28.02
N SER A 362 17.31 -17.30 -29.32
CA SER A 362 18.36 -16.86 -30.27
C SER A 362 18.33 -15.38 -30.65
N ASP A 363 17.16 -14.77 -30.78
CA ASP A 363 17.03 -13.36 -31.17
C ASP A 363 17.11 -12.44 -29.94
N MET A 364 16.65 -12.92 -28.78
CA MET A 364 16.91 -12.29 -27.47
C MET A 364 18.40 -12.41 -27.06
N LEU A 365 19.10 -13.48 -27.47
CA LEU A 365 20.51 -13.79 -27.16
C LEU A 365 21.50 -12.74 -27.69
N ARG A 366 21.16 -12.04 -28.79
CA ARG A 366 22.03 -10.99 -29.38
C ARG A 366 21.97 -9.67 -28.60
N ALA A 367 20.95 -9.43 -27.79
CA ALA A 367 20.70 -8.16 -27.11
C ALA A 367 21.06 -8.14 -25.61
N VAL A 368 21.37 -9.28 -24.98
CA VAL A 368 21.33 -9.39 -23.50
C VAL A 368 22.60 -10.07 -22.90
N THR A 369 23.13 -9.52 -21.80
CA THR A 369 24.24 -10.08 -21.01
C THR A 369 23.84 -11.34 -20.23
N HIS A 370 24.80 -12.20 -19.84
CA HIS A 370 24.54 -13.51 -19.21
C HIS A 370 23.59 -13.48 -18.00
N ARG A 371 23.60 -12.42 -17.18
CA ARG A 371 22.78 -12.32 -15.96
C ARG A 371 21.32 -11.96 -16.23
N ALA A 372 21.07 -11.07 -17.18
CA ALA A 372 19.71 -10.72 -17.61
C ALA A 372 19.04 -11.88 -18.38
N ARG A 373 19.82 -12.81 -18.95
CA ARG A 373 19.31 -14.08 -19.49
C ARG A 373 18.73 -14.98 -18.39
N THR A 374 19.47 -15.15 -17.29
CA THR A 374 19.03 -15.99 -16.15
C THR A 374 17.75 -15.46 -15.55
N GLU A 375 17.63 -14.14 -15.37
CA GLU A 375 16.41 -13.53 -14.82
C GLU A 375 15.23 -13.54 -15.81
N ALA A 376 15.47 -13.36 -17.11
CA ALA A 376 14.42 -13.52 -18.13
C ALA A 376 13.91 -14.97 -18.17
N GLN A 377 14.79 -15.97 -18.05
CA GLN A 377 14.43 -17.38 -17.93
C GLN A 377 13.64 -17.65 -16.65
N GLU A 378 14.03 -17.07 -15.51
CA GLU A 378 13.29 -17.17 -14.25
C GLU A 378 11.89 -16.53 -14.35
N ILE A 379 11.76 -15.34 -14.93
CA ILE A 379 10.47 -14.69 -15.14
C ILE A 379 9.58 -15.55 -16.05
N VAL A 380 10.09 -16.05 -17.17
CA VAL A 380 9.32 -16.92 -18.08
C VAL A 380 8.90 -18.22 -17.39
N SER A 381 9.71 -18.73 -16.47
CA SER A 381 9.38 -19.95 -15.70
C SER A 381 8.29 -19.73 -14.65
N GLN A 382 8.11 -18.48 -14.17
CA GLN A 382 7.20 -18.14 -13.08
C GLN A 382 5.95 -17.39 -13.54
N GLU A 383 6.01 -16.64 -14.63
CA GLU A 383 4.95 -15.78 -15.15
C GLU A 383 4.45 -16.29 -16.49
N LEU A 384 3.15 -16.55 -16.58
CA LEU A 384 2.52 -16.97 -17.82
C LEU A 384 2.39 -15.79 -18.78
N ALA A 385 2.83 -15.98 -20.03
CA ALA A 385 2.59 -15.00 -21.09
C ALA A 385 1.08 -14.73 -21.22
N PRO A 386 0.64 -13.49 -21.48
CA PRO A 386 -0.78 -13.18 -21.67
C PRO A 386 -1.40 -14.12 -22.72
N GLN A 387 -2.40 -14.89 -22.29
CA GLN A 387 -3.14 -15.77 -23.21
C GLN A 387 -4.04 -14.92 -24.12
N PHE A 388 -4.10 -15.32 -25.39
CA PHE A 388 -4.98 -14.66 -26.35
C PHE A 388 -6.44 -14.91 -25.98
N MET A 389 -7.25 -13.86 -25.99
CA MET A 389 -8.70 -13.97 -25.89
C MET A 389 -9.32 -13.58 -27.23
N ALA A 390 -10.02 -14.51 -27.85
CA ALA A 390 -10.71 -14.26 -29.10
C ALA A 390 -11.80 -13.20 -28.92
N PRO A 391 -12.08 -12.37 -29.95
CA PRO A 391 -13.22 -11.46 -29.94
C PRO A 391 -14.51 -12.22 -29.63
N VAL A 392 -15.39 -11.65 -28.80
CA VAL A 392 -16.64 -12.32 -28.42
C VAL A 392 -17.56 -12.42 -29.64
N PRO A 393 -18.06 -13.63 -29.98
CA PRO A 393 -19.04 -13.80 -31.04
C PRO A 393 -20.34 -13.03 -30.75
N ASP A 394 -20.88 -12.37 -31.77
CA ASP A 394 -22.15 -11.66 -31.75
C ASP A 394 -23.04 -12.17 -32.89
N GLU A 395 -23.90 -13.13 -32.57
CA GLU A 395 -24.84 -13.75 -33.52
C GLU A 395 -25.79 -12.74 -34.17
N SER A 396 -26.11 -11.62 -33.49
CA SER A 396 -26.96 -10.58 -34.07
C SER A 396 -26.33 -9.88 -35.28
N ARG A 397 -25.00 -10.00 -35.44
CA ARG A 397 -24.22 -9.42 -36.53
C ARG A 397 -23.87 -10.43 -37.61
N TRP A 398 -24.14 -11.72 -37.39
CA TRP A 398 -23.73 -12.78 -38.30
C TRP A 398 -24.32 -12.63 -39.69
N ASP A 399 -25.63 -12.37 -39.82
CA ASP A 399 -26.28 -12.24 -41.13
C ASP A 399 -25.62 -11.17 -42.01
N ALA A 400 -25.29 -10.01 -41.44
CA ALA A 400 -24.61 -8.93 -42.16
C ALA A 400 -23.17 -9.32 -42.57
N VAL A 401 -22.44 -10.03 -41.70
CA VAL A 401 -21.09 -10.53 -41.99
C VAL A 401 -21.14 -11.61 -43.08
N ARG A 402 -22.09 -12.53 -42.99
CA ARG A 402 -22.33 -13.59 -43.97
C ARG A 402 -22.68 -12.99 -45.33
N ASP A 403 -23.59 -12.02 -45.38
CA ASP A 403 -23.96 -11.32 -46.61
C ASP A 403 -22.75 -10.62 -47.24
N TYR A 404 -21.87 -10.03 -46.45
CA TYR A 404 -20.61 -9.49 -46.97
C TYR A 404 -19.73 -10.60 -47.61
N LEU A 405 -19.53 -11.72 -46.93
CA LEU A 405 -18.69 -12.82 -47.43
C LEU A 405 -19.29 -13.50 -48.68
N VAL A 406 -20.62 -13.65 -48.73
CA VAL A 406 -21.30 -14.36 -49.81
C VAL A 406 -21.69 -13.42 -50.95
N ALA A 407 -22.40 -12.32 -50.67
CA ALA A 407 -22.93 -11.44 -51.70
C ALA A 407 -21.84 -10.51 -52.29
N VAL A 408 -20.96 -9.97 -51.44
CA VAL A 408 -19.90 -9.03 -51.87
C VAL A 408 -18.63 -9.77 -52.29
N ARG A 409 -18.15 -10.71 -51.46
CA ARG A 409 -16.91 -11.45 -51.73
C ARG A 409 -17.10 -12.70 -52.59
N LYS A 410 -18.34 -13.04 -52.95
CA LYS A 410 -18.73 -14.17 -53.82
C LYS A 410 -18.23 -15.54 -53.34
N LEU A 411 -17.98 -15.69 -52.03
CA LEU A 411 -17.61 -16.96 -51.42
C LEU A 411 -18.84 -17.88 -51.35
N PRO A 412 -18.68 -19.21 -51.52
CA PRO A 412 -19.82 -20.14 -51.50
C PRO A 412 -20.52 -20.15 -50.13
N GLY A 413 -21.84 -19.89 -50.10
CA GLY A 413 -22.63 -19.78 -48.86
C GLY A 413 -22.50 -20.99 -47.94
N ASN A 414 -22.80 -22.20 -48.45
CA ASN A 414 -22.69 -23.43 -47.67
C ASN A 414 -21.29 -23.63 -47.07
N PHE A 415 -20.25 -23.15 -47.75
CA PHE A 415 -18.89 -23.28 -47.26
C PHE A 415 -18.62 -22.34 -46.08
N ILE A 416 -19.08 -21.08 -46.19
CA ILE A 416 -19.01 -20.11 -45.08
C ILE A 416 -19.85 -20.57 -43.88
N ASP A 417 -21.04 -21.11 -44.13
CA ASP A 417 -21.93 -21.62 -43.09
C ASP A 417 -21.29 -22.78 -42.31
N ASN A 418 -20.66 -23.72 -43.02
CA ASN A 418 -19.94 -24.82 -42.38
C ASN A 418 -18.77 -24.34 -41.51
N LEU A 419 -18.03 -23.33 -41.97
CA LEU A 419 -16.94 -22.75 -41.19
C LEU A 419 -17.44 -21.98 -39.97
N HIS A 420 -18.63 -21.36 -40.07
CA HIS A 420 -19.26 -20.68 -38.95
C HIS A 420 -19.77 -21.66 -37.89
N VAL A 421 -20.44 -22.74 -38.30
CA VAL A 421 -20.85 -23.83 -37.40
C VAL A 421 -19.64 -24.46 -36.70
N ALA A 422 -18.51 -24.58 -37.40
CA ALA A 422 -17.25 -25.05 -36.83
C ALA A 422 -16.54 -24.01 -35.91
N GLY A 423 -17.13 -22.83 -35.71
CA GLY A 423 -16.57 -21.75 -34.89
C GLY A 423 -15.34 -21.08 -35.50
N LEU A 424 -15.06 -21.29 -36.79
CA LEU A 424 -13.87 -20.75 -37.46
C LEU A 424 -14.08 -19.35 -38.02
N ILE A 425 -15.32 -18.96 -38.27
CA ILE A 425 -15.70 -17.64 -38.76
C ILE A 425 -16.94 -17.16 -38.01
N TYR A 426 -16.96 -15.92 -37.53
CA TYR A 426 -18.15 -15.34 -36.89
C TYR A 426 -18.12 -13.80 -36.97
N GLY A 427 -19.21 -13.15 -36.56
CA GLY A 427 -19.29 -11.70 -36.41
C GLY A 427 -18.96 -11.24 -34.99
N ASP A 428 -18.26 -10.11 -34.82
CA ASP A 428 -18.10 -9.46 -33.51
C ASP A 428 -19.03 -8.25 -33.34
N ALA A 429 -19.01 -7.64 -32.15
CA ALA A 429 -19.82 -6.46 -31.82
C ALA A 429 -19.55 -5.23 -32.73
N LYS A 430 -18.38 -5.18 -33.41
CA LYS A 430 -18.03 -4.13 -34.39
C LYS A 430 -18.42 -4.52 -35.82
N GLN A 431 -19.10 -5.65 -36.01
CA GLN A 431 -19.46 -6.22 -37.30
C GLN A 431 -18.22 -6.49 -38.19
N ASN A 432 -17.15 -6.99 -37.58
CA ASN A 432 -16.03 -7.59 -38.30
C ASN A 432 -16.35 -9.04 -38.63
N ALA A 433 -15.92 -9.51 -39.80
CA ALA A 433 -15.73 -10.93 -40.04
C ALA A 433 -14.46 -11.35 -39.28
N VAL A 434 -14.65 -12.14 -38.23
CA VAL A 434 -13.58 -12.70 -37.40
C VAL A 434 -13.22 -14.07 -37.95
N PHE A 435 -11.96 -14.28 -38.29
CA PHE A 435 -11.40 -15.55 -38.74
C PHE A 435 -10.48 -16.09 -37.67
N VAL A 436 -10.85 -17.20 -37.03
CA VAL A 436 -10.10 -17.76 -35.89
C VAL A 436 -8.79 -18.35 -36.35
N MET A 437 -7.69 -17.85 -35.79
CA MET A 437 -6.34 -18.37 -36.04
C MET A 437 -5.99 -19.41 -34.98
N ARG A 438 -5.47 -20.54 -35.43
CA ARG A 438 -5.09 -21.65 -34.58
C ARG A 438 -3.65 -22.07 -34.85
N ALA A 439 -2.98 -22.56 -33.82
CA ALA A 439 -1.76 -23.34 -33.96
C ALA A 439 -2.07 -24.67 -34.65
N MET A 440 -1.03 -25.40 -35.09
CA MET A 440 -1.20 -26.67 -35.81
C MET A 440 -1.79 -27.79 -34.92
N ASP A 441 -1.71 -27.64 -33.61
CA ASP A 441 -2.36 -28.49 -32.59
C ASP A 441 -3.80 -28.05 -32.27
N LEU A 442 -4.33 -27.06 -33.01
CA LEU A 442 -5.67 -26.48 -32.89
C LEU A 442 -5.88 -25.52 -31.70
N GLU A 443 -4.84 -25.18 -30.93
CA GLU A 443 -4.96 -24.13 -29.90
C GLU A 443 -5.28 -22.78 -30.55
N ILE A 444 -6.26 -22.04 -30.00
CA ILE A 444 -6.63 -20.71 -30.51
C ILE A 444 -5.60 -19.69 -30.04
N THR A 445 -4.82 -19.17 -30.99
CA THR A 445 -3.68 -18.28 -30.72
C THR A 445 -3.83 -16.89 -31.34
N GLY A 446 -4.90 -16.66 -32.11
CA GLY A 446 -5.19 -15.34 -32.66
C GLY A 446 -6.53 -15.26 -33.38
N ALA A 447 -6.84 -14.08 -33.91
CA ALA A 447 -7.94 -13.90 -34.85
C ALA A 447 -7.61 -12.82 -35.88
N PHE A 448 -7.92 -13.08 -37.15
CA PHE A 448 -7.86 -12.10 -38.22
C PHE A 448 -9.20 -11.40 -38.35
N LEU A 449 -9.20 -10.07 -38.42
CA LEU A 449 -10.37 -9.22 -38.48
C LEU A 449 -10.50 -8.59 -39.86
N ARG A 450 -11.70 -8.65 -40.43
CA ARG A 450 -12.07 -7.90 -41.63
C ARG A 450 -13.31 -7.06 -41.36
N GLY A 451 -13.20 -5.74 -41.48
CA GLY A 451 -14.35 -4.85 -41.32
C GLY A 451 -15.38 -5.05 -42.43
N THR A 452 -16.65 -5.27 -42.06
CA THR A 452 -17.75 -5.47 -43.03
C THR A 452 -18.78 -4.34 -43.02
N TYR A 453 -18.78 -3.50 -41.98
CA TYR A 453 -19.71 -2.39 -41.85
C TYR A 453 -19.27 -1.14 -42.64
N GLY A 454 -20.21 -0.51 -43.36
CA GLY A 454 -19.99 0.73 -44.11
C GLY A 454 -19.54 0.53 -45.56
N PHE A 455 -19.83 1.52 -46.41
CA PHE A 455 -19.48 1.48 -47.83
C PHE A 455 -17.96 1.59 -48.02
N ASN A 456 -17.37 0.73 -48.86
CA ASN A 456 -15.94 0.68 -49.14
C ASN A 456 -15.04 0.51 -47.90
N ASN A 457 -15.49 -0.20 -46.86
CA ASN A 457 -14.64 -0.48 -45.70
C ASN A 457 -13.43 -1.34 -46.10
N THR A 458 -12.23 -0.76 -45.94
CA THR A 458 -10.96 -1.40 -46.25
C THR A 458 -10.26 -2.01 -45.04
N PHE A 459 -10.80 -1.84 -43.83
CA PHE A 459 -10.18 -2.30 -42.58
C PHE A 459 -9.91 -3.81 -42.58
N TYR A 460 -8.68 -4.16 -42.23
CA TYR A 460 -8.28 -5.49 -41.83
C TYR A 460 -7.16 -5.40 -40.80
N GLY A 461 -6.99 -6.44 -39.99
CA GLY A 461 -5.92 -6.50 -38.99
C GLY A 461 -5.98 -7.78 -38.17
N LEU A 462 -5.08 -7.93 -37.21
CA LEU A 462 -5.21 -8.97 -36.18
C LEU A 462 -5.91 -8.41 -34.94
N ALA A 463 -6.69 -9.25 -34.27
CA ALA A 463 -7.23 -8.95 -32.96
C ALA A 463 -6.09 -8.79 -31.94
N LYS A 464 -6.25 -7.89 -30.97
CA LYS A 464 -5.29 -7.68 -29.89
C LYS A 464 -4.83 -8.99 -29.23
N GLY A 465 -3.52 -9.15 -29.09
CA GLY A 465 -2.89 -10.32 -28.47
C GLY A 465 -2.73 -11.53 -29.39
N SER A 466 -3.12 -11.44 -30.67
CA SER A 466 -2.92 -12.53 -31.63
C SER A 466 -1.43 -12.81 -31.87
N LYS A 467 -1.04 -14.08 -31.86
CA LYS A 467 0.34 -14.51 -32.11
C LYS A 467 0.57 -14.82 -33.60
N ARG A 468 1.04 -13.84 -34.36
CA ARG A 468 1.21 -13.94 -35.84
C ARG A 468 2.10 -15.11 -36.29
N SER A 469 3.11 -15.49 -35.51
CA SER A 469 4.07 -16.57 -35.83
C SER A 469 3.73 -17.94 -35.22
N LYS A 470 2.68 -18.03 -34.39
CA LYS A 470 2.26 -19.28 -33.71
C LYS A 470 0.82 -19.67 -34.03
N GLY A 471 0.13 -18.90 -34.87
CA GLY A 471 -1.27 -19.09 -35.18
C GLY A 471 -1.59 -18.67 -36.60
N TRP A 472 -2.41 -19.46 -37.28
CA TRP A 472 -2.84 -19.19 -38.65
C TRP A 472 -4.32 -19.48 -38.81
N PHE A 473 -4.99 -18.75 -39.70
CA PHE A 473 -6.28 -19.21 -40.17
C PHE A 473 -6.02 -20.33 -41.18
N HIS A 474 -6.46 -21.54 -40.85
CA HIS A 474 -6.35 -22.68 -41.74
C HIS A 474 -7.61 -23.56 -41.70
N PHE A 475 -7.87 -24.25 -42.81
CA PHE A 475 -8.95 -25.21 -42.95
C PHE A 475 -8.53 -26.28 -43.97
N THR A 476 -9.25 -27.40 -43.98
CA THR A 476 -9.02 -28.50 -44.94
C THR A 476 -10.26 -28.75 -45.77
N THR A 477 -10.06 -29.14 -47.03
CA THR A 477 -11.14 -29.54 -47.93
C THR A 477 -10.62 -30.54 -48.96
N GLY A 478 -11.53 -31.29 -49.60
CA GLY A 478 -11.20 -32.38 -50.52
C GLY A 478 -10.86 -33.69 -49.81
N GLY A 479 -10.72 -34.76 -50.59
CA GLY A 479 -10.51 -36.12 -50.09
C GLY A 479 -11.74 -36.71 -49.40
N HIS A 480 -11.59 -37.92 -48.85
CA HIS A 480 -12.61 -38.65 -48.13
C HIS A 480 -12.21 -38.88 -46.67
N GLY A 481 -13.12 -38.61 -45.73
CA GLY A 481 -12.97 -38.98 -44.31
C GLY A 481 -11.61 -38.67 -43.68
N GLU A 482 -10.93 -39.71 -43.20
CA GLU A 482 -9.63 -39.66 -42.50
C GLU A 482 -8.40 -39.61 -43.43
N ASP A 483 -8.57 -39.34 -44.73
CA ASP A 483 -7.45 -39.22 -45.65
C ASP A 483 -6.37 -38.29 -45.09
N LYS A 484 -5.10 -38.63 -45.33
CA LYS A 484 -3.97 -37.77 -44.95
C LYS A 484 -3.97 -36.53 -45.83
N ILE A 485 -3.62 -35.38 -45.26
CA ILE A 485 -3.46 -34.15 -46.04
C ILE A 485 -2.22 -34.33 -46.94
N THR A 486 -2.38 -34.21 -48.25
CA THR A 486 -1.30 -34.46 -49.23
C THR A 486 -0.74 -33.19 -49.84
N ARG A 487 -1.51 -32.08 -49.78
CA ARG A 487 -1.17 -30.80 -50.40
C ARG A 487 -1.42 -29.64 -49.45
N ALA A 488 -0.52 -28.66 -49.47
CA ALA A 488 -0.67 -27.40 -48.74
C ALA A 488 -0.75 -26.21 -49.71
N VAL A 489 -1.69 -25.31 -49.48
CA VAL A 489 -1.88 -24.07 -50.26
C VAL A 489 -1.74 -22.87 -49.32
N LEU A 490 -0.81 -21.98 -49.64
CA LEU A 490 -0.54 -20.74 -48.89
C LEU A 490 -1.14 -19.55 -49.63
N ALA A 491 -1.89 -18.69 -48.93
CA ALA A 491 -2.47 -17.48 -49.48
C ALA A 491 -2.31 -16.29 -48.51
N LYS A 492 -2.31 -15.05 -49.03
CA LYS A 492 -2.02 -13.84 -48.23
C LYS A 492 -3.00 -13.54 -47.09
N SER A 493 -4.22 -14.06 -47.13
CA SER A 493 -5.26 -13.78 -46.13
C SER A 493 -6.37 -14.83 -46.12
N PRO A 494 -7.24 -14.87 -45.09
CA PRO A 494 -8.35 -15.82 -45.01
C PRO A 494 -9.28 -15.80 -46.23
N ILE A 495 -9.67 -14.62 -46.71
CA ILE A 495 -10.57 -14.48 -47.87
C ILE A 495 -9.92 -15.03 -49.14
N GLU A 496 -8.60 -14.84 -49.29
CA GLU A 496 -7.86 -15.36 -50.45
C GLU A 496 -7.73 -16.87 -50.38
N ALA A 497 -7.41 -17.43 -49.20
CA ALA A 497 -7.36 -18.87 -48.99
C ALA A 497 -8.71 -19.54 -49.33
N LEU A 498 -9.82 -18.94 -48.86
CA LEU A 498 -11.17 -19.39 -49.19
C LEU A 498 -11.48 -19.25 -50.69
N SER A 499 -11.00 -18.18 -51.32
CA SER A 499 -11.22 -17.93 -52.76
C SER A 499 -10.47 -18.94 -53.63
N VAL A 500 -9.21 -19.27 -53.28
CA VAL A 500 -8.44 -20.33 -53.96
C VAL A 500 -9.15 -21.67 -53.77
N ALA A 501 -9.60 -21.99 -52.55
CA ALA A 501 -10.32 -23.23 -52.29
C ALA A 501 -11.63 -23.35 -53.09
N ALA A 502 -12.33 -22.23 -53.31
CA ALA A 502 -13.56 -22.20 -54.11
C ALA A 502 -13.30 -22.35 -55.63
N LEU A 503 -12.15 -21.91 -56.13
CA LEU A 503 -11.78 -21.97 -57.55
C LEU A 503 -11.09 -23.27 -57.95
N GLU A 504 -10.24 -23.81 -57.07
CA GLU A 504 -9.38 -24.98 -57.31
C GLU A 504 -9.87 -26.22 -56.54
N TYR A 505 -11.17 -26.30 -56.25
CA TYR A 505 -11.75 -27.38 -55.46
C TYR A 505 -11.51 -28.74 -56.12
N SER A 506 -10.85 -29.66 -55.40
CA SER A 506 -10.62 -31.04 -55.83
C SER A 506 -11.22 -32.00 -54.82
N LEU A 507 -11.97 -32.99 -55.31
CA LEU A 507 -12.51 -34.08 -54.47
C LEU A 507 -11.48 -35.18 -54.18
N LEU A 508 -10.42 -35.27 -54.99
CA LEU A 508 -9.47 -36.39 -54.95
C LEU A 508 -8.29 -36.16 -54.01
N GLU A 509 -7.89 -34.91 -53.80
CA GLU A 509 -6.74 -34.57 -52.95
C GLU A 509 -7.16 -33.76 -51.73
N LYS A 510 -6.92 -34.31 -50.54
CA LYS A 510 -7.14 -33.58 -49.29
C LYS A 510 -6.09 -32.48 -49.12
N THR A 511 -6.55 -31.24 -49.18
CA THR A 511 -5.70 -30.05 -49.22
C THR A 511 -5.92 -29.18 -47.99
N ILE A 512 -4.85 -28.74 -47.35
CA ILE A 512 -4.89 -27.71 -46.31
C ILE A 512 -4.64 -26.34 -46.94
N TYR A 513 -5.47 -25.38 -46.57
CA TYR A 513 -5.33 -23.98 -46.97
C TYR A 513 -4.94 -23.17 -45.74
N ILE A 514 -3.88 -22.38 -45.85
CA ILE A 514 -3.32 -21.61 -44.73
C ILE A 514 -3.16 -20.15 -45.16
N ALA A 515 -3.72 -19.24 -44.37
CA ALA A 515 -3.51 -17.81 -44.53
C ALA A 515 -2.15 -17.42 -43.93
N VAL A 516 -1.21 -17.07 -44.79
CA VAL A 516 0.16 -16.65 -44.45
C VAL A 516 0.43 -15.33 -45.18
N ASP A 517 0.43 -14.22 -44.45
CA ASP A 517 0.65 -12.87 -45.00
C ASP A 517 2.12 -12.60 -45.34
N SER A 518 3.05 -13.26 -44.64
CA SER A 518 4.49 -13.10 -44.81
C SER A 518 5.26 -14.41 -44.65
N PRO A 519 6.34 -14.64 -45.42
CA PRO A 519 7.23 -15.79 -45.23
C PRO A 519 7.82 -15.88 -43.80
N ARG A 520 7.91 -14.74 -43.08
CA ARG A 520 8.48 -14.64 -41.73
C ARG A 520 7.71 -15.42 -40.67
N CYS A 521 6.42 -15.62 -40.89
CA CYS A 521 5.52 -16.24 -39.92
C CYS A 521 5.01 -17.59 -40.42
N MET A 522 5.65 -18.19 -41.42
CA MET A 522 5.19 -19.44 -42.01
C MET A 522 5.47 -20.64 -41.07
N PRO A 523 4.58 -21.64 -40.95
CA PRO A 523 4.81 -22.83 -40.15
C PRO A 523 5.78 -23.80 -40.86
N VAL A 524 7.06 -23.43 -40.92
CA VAL A 524 8.08 -24.13 -41.74
C VAL A 524 8.20 -25.61 -41.39
N GLU A 525 8.27 -25.95 -40.10
CA GLU A 525 8.40 -27.33 -39.64
C GLU A 525 7.23 -28.20 -40.13
N PHE A 526 6.00 -27.74 -39.93
CA PHE A 526 4.80 -28.42 -40.40
C PHE A 526 4.77 -28.54 -41.93
N LEU A 527 5.12 -27.47 -42.64
CA LEU A 527 5.10 -27.45 -44.10
C LEU A 527 6.20 -28.32 -44.74
N SER A 528 7.32 -28.53 -44.05
CA SER A 528 8.42 -29.37 -44.54
C SER A 528 8.01 -30.82 -44.81
N TYR A 529 6.96 -31.32 -44.17
CA TYR A 529 6.42 -32.66 -44.38
C TYR A 529 5.64 -32.82 -45.69
N PHE A 530 5.26 -31.72 -46.34
CA PHE A 530 4.49 -31.76 -47.59
C PHE A 530 5.42 -31.85 -48.80
N LYS A 531 5.14 -32.81 -49.69
CA LYS A 531 5.81 -32.92 -51.00
C LYS A 531 5.34 -31.87 -52.00
N ASN A 532 4.09 -31.41 -51.86
CA ASN A 532 3.47 -30.44 -52.75
C ASN A 532 2.96 -29.24 -51.95
N ILE A 533 3.69 -28.13 -52.05
CA ILE A 533 3.32 -26.85 -51.45
C ILE A 533 3.04 -25.88 -52.59
N VAL A 534 1.93 -25.16 -52.51
CA VAL A 534 1.49 -24.19 -53.51
C VAL A 534 1.42 -22.82 -52.88
N ALA A 535 2.20 -21.88 -53.41
CA ALA A 535 2.12 -20.47 -53.05
C ALA A 535 1.14 -19.76 -54.01
N ALA A 536 -0.06 -19.48 -53.52
CA ALA A 536 -1.16 -18.85 -54.23
C ALA A 536 -1.29 -17.37 -53.82
N TYR A 537 -0.28 -16.57 -54.17
CA TYR A 537 -0.25 -15.12 -53.93
C TYR A 537 -0.68 -14.32 -55.16
N ASP A 538 -0.84 -13.01 -55.00
CA ASP A 538 -1.27 -12.07 -56.02
C ASP A 538 -0.41 -12.16 -57.29
N ASN A 539 -1.04 -11.80 -58.42
CA ASN A 539 -0.37 -11.71 -59.71
C ASN A 539 0.30 -10.33 -59.90
N ASP A 540 1.14 -9.96 -58.92
CA ASP A 540 1.92 -8.72 -58.96
C ASP A 540 3.39 -8.97 -58.53
N ALA A 541 4.16 -7.88 -58.46
CA ALA A 541 5.57 -7.94 -58.07
C ALA A 541 5.74 -8.41 -56.62
N ALA A 542 4.89 -7.93 -55.70
CA ALA A 542 4.94 -8.31 -54.29
C ALA A 542 4.64 -9.81 -54.09
N GLY A 543 3.61 -10.33 -54.77
CA GLY A 543 3.29 -11.76 -54.77
C GLY A 543 4.41 -12.62 -55.39
N LYS A 544 5.19 -12.07 -56.33
CA LYS A 544 6.40 -12.74 -56.85
C LYS A 544 7.51 -12.80 -55.81
N GLU A 545 7.81 -11.68 -55.16
CA GLU A 545 8.84 -11.60 -54.13
C GLU A 545 8.54 -12.52 -52.94
N ILE A 546 7.27 -12.56 -52.49
CA ILE A 546 6.83 -13.47 -51.43
C ILE A 546 7.05 -14.93 -51.84
N PHE A 547 6.68 -15.30 -53.07
CA PHE A 547 6.93 -16.65 -53.57
C PHE A 547 8.43 -17.00 -53.59
N GLU A 548 9.27 -16.11 -54.10
CA GLU A 548 10.72 -16.35 -54.15
C GLU A 548 11.33 -16.48 -52.74
N ALA A 549 10.84 -15.71 -51.78
CA ALA A 549 11.24 -15.83 -50.38
C ALA A 549 10.80 -17.17 -49.76
N ILE A 550 9.55 -17.61 -50.02
CA ILE A 550 9.06 -18.92 -49.55
C ILE A 550 9.87 -20.04 -50.19
N GLN A 551 10.14 -19.97 -51.50
CA GLN A 551 10.86 -21.00 -52.23
C GLN A 551 12.31 -21.17 -51.73
N LYS A 552 12.96 -20.10 -51.27
CA LYS A 552 14.27 -20.19 -50.61
C LYS A 552 14.23 -20.99 -49.30
N ILE A 553 13.12 -20.94 -48.57
CA ILE A 553 12.93 -21.66 -47.30
C ILE A 553 12.42 -23.09 -47.54
N LEU A 554 11.48 -23.25 -48.46
CA LEU A 554 10.82 -24.52 -48.83
C LEU A 554 10.93 -24.73 -50.35
N PRO A 555 12.03 -25.34 -50.84
CA PRO A 555 12.33 -25.47 -52.27
C PRO A 555 11.28 -26.25 -53.08
N GLN A 556 10.51 -27.12 -52.44
CA GLN A 556 9.41 -27.88 -53.04
C GLN A 556 8.16 -27.03 -53.36
N THR A 557 8.18 -25.73 -53.05
CA THR A 557 7.05 -24.83 -53.27
C THR A 557 6.91 -24.47 -54.76
N SER A 558 5.72 -24.66 -55.30
CA SER A 558 5.33 -24.23 -56.64
C SER A 558 4.48 -22.96 -56.58
N ARG A 559 4.57 -22.11 -57.61
CA ARG A 559 3.76 -20.88 -57.68
C ARG A 559 2.48 -21.14 -58.46
N LEU A 560 1.35 -20.74 -57.87
CA LEU A 560 0.06 -20.66 -58.56
C LEU A 560 -0.38 -19.19 -58.62
N LYS A 561 -0.83 -18.72 -59.78
CA LYS A 561 -1.20 -17.32 -60.00
C LYS A 561 -2.67 -17.17 -60.37
N PRO A 562 -3.37 -16.17 -59.84
CA PRO A 562 -4.68 -15.81 -60.34
C PRO A 562 -4.57 -15.19 -61.75
N LYS A 563 -5.63 -15.33 -62.54
CA LYS A 563 -5.84 -14.62 -63.82
C LYS A 563 -6.16 -13.14 -63.60
N ALA A 564 -6.81 -12.82 -62.47
CA ALA A 564 -7.04 -11.45 -62.02
C ALA A 564 -5.87 -10.94 -61.18
N ARG A 565 -6.03 -9.77 -60.54
CA ARG A 565 -5.04 -9.20 -59.61
C ARG A 565 -4.81 -10.11 -58.41
N ASP A 566 -5.89 -10.56 -57.79
CA ASP A 566 -5.90 -11.48 -56.65
C ASP A 566 -6.99 -12.55 -56.80
N TRP A 567 -7.01 -13.53 -55.89
CA TRP A 567 -7.91 -14.69 -56.00
C TRP A 567 -9.35 -14.33 -55.73
N ASN A 568 -9.62 -13.41 -54.80
CA ASN A 568 -10.99 -12.97 -54.55
C ASN A 568 -11.57 -12.20 -55.75
N GLN A 569 -10.78 -11.34 -56.39
CA GLN A 569 -11.20 -10.65 -57.61
C GLN A 569 -11.48 -11.63 -58.74
N GLN A 570 -10.63 -12.66 -58.92
CA GLN A 570 -10.89 -13.71 -59.90
C GLN A 570 -12.19 -14.45 -59.60
N LEU A 571 -12.43 -14.83 -58.34
CA LEU A 571 -13.67 -15.51 -57.94
C LEU A 571 -14.90 -14.64 -58.24
N ILE A 572 -14.83 -13.35 -57.95
CA ILE A 572 -15.90 -12.39 -58.24
C ILE A 572 -16.19 -12.34 -59.75
N GLN A 573 -15.16 -12.27 -60.59
CA GLN A 573 -15.31 -12.26 -62.06
C GLN A 573 -15.99 -13.54 -62.56
N VAL A 574 -15.47 -14.72 -62.16
CA VAL A 574 -16.04 -16.02 -62.56
C VAL A 574 -17.50 -16.15 -62.13
N LYS A 575 -17.85 -15.75 -60.89
CA LYS A 575 -19.23 -15.86 -60.37
C LYS A 575 -20.17 -14.80 -60.91
N SER A 576 -19.65 -13.69 -61.42
CA SER A 576 -20.46 -12.62 -62.01
C SER A 576 -20.61 -12.77 -63.54
N GLY A 577 -19.99 -13.79 -64.14
CA GLY A 577 -20.06 -14.06 -65.58
C GLY A 577 -19.24 -13.09 -66.43
N VAL A 578 -18.19 -12.50 -65.87
CA VAL A 578 -17.27 -11.54 -66.52
C VAL A 578 -15.92 -12.16 -66.78
#